data_AF-A0A8B9HTY6-F1
#
_entry.id   AF-A0A8B9HTY6-F1
#
_cell.length_a   1.000
_cell.length_b   1.000
_cell.length_c   1.000
_cell.angle_alpha   90.00
_cell.angle_beta   90.00
_cell.angle_gamma   90.00
#
_symmetry.space_group_name_H-M   'P 1'
#
loop_
_entity.id
_entity.type
_entity.pdbx_description
1 polymer ?
#
loop_
_entity_poly.entity_id
_entity_poly.type
_entity_poly.pdbx_seq_one_letter_code
_entity_poly.pdbx_strand_id
1 'polypeptide(L)' 'MKAWFLLFVLLPLCLADYKIKCYGEDFLMVRNQVLQCSSKVPQSCYTRSSGEKGCARQEFCQRPGWKCCNTDLCNA' A
#
# COMPACT_ATOMS: atom_id res chain seq x y z
N MET A 1 -28.50 20.31 -13.16
CA MET A 1 -27.91 19.28 -14.04
C MET A 1 -26.38 19.36 -14.21
N LYS A 2 -25.65 20.38 -13.70
CA LYS A 2 -24.18 20.46 -13.82
C LYS A 2 -23.37 19.69 -12.77
N ALA A 3 -23.94 19.39 -11.60
CA ALA A 3 -23.22 18.70 -10.51
C ALA A 3 -22.93 17.22 -10.79
N TRP A 4 -23.78 16.56 -11.59
CA TRP A 4 -23.61 15.15 -11.96
C TRP A 4 -22.37 14.89 -12.80
N PHE A 5 -22.01 15.83 -13.69
CA PHE A 5 -20.78 15.75 -14.46
C PHE A 5 -19.52 15.77 -13.58
N LEU A 6 -19.53 16.56 -12.49
CA LEU A 6 -18.41 16.58 -11.53
C LEU A 6 -18.30 15.24 -10.79
N LEU A 7 -19.42 14.63 -10.42
CA LEU A 7 -19.45 13.31 -9.79
C LEU A 7 -18.86 12.23 -10.71
N PHE A 8 -19.27 12.20 -11.98
CA PHE A 8 -18.71 11.25 -12.96
C PHE A 8 -17.20 11.41 -13.19
N VAL A 9 -16.67 12.63 -13.12
CA VAL A 9 -15.23 12.88 -13.24
C VAL A 9 -14.44 12.47 -11.98
N LEU A 10 -15.06 12.56 -10.79
CA LEU A 10 -14.39 12.23 -9.53
C LEU A 10 -14.38 10.73 -9.19
N LEU A 11 -15.38 9.97 -9.64
CA LEU A 11 -15.46 8.52 -9.38
C LEU A 11 -14.21 7.70 -9.79
N PRO A 12 -13.62 7.86 -10.99
CA PRO A 12 -12.48 7.04 -11.42
C PRO A 12 -11.18 7.30 -10.64
N LEU A 13 -11.07 8.46 -9.99
CA LEU A 13 -9.94 8.82 -9.12
C LEU A 13 -10.00 8.13 -7.75
N CYS A 14 -11.19 7.75 -7.30
CA CYS A 14 -11.39 7.09 -6.00
C CYS A 14 -11.28 5.56 -6.04
N LEU A 15 -11.25 4.95 -7.23
CA LEU A 15 -11.20 3.49 -7.37
C LEU A 15 -9.74 3.01 -7.35
N ALA A 16 -9.16 2.79 -6.17
CA ALA A 16 -7.96 1.96 -6.09
C ALA A 16 -8.36 0.49 -6.34
N ASP A 17 -7.73 -0.13 -7.33
CA ASP A 17 -8.06 -1.52 -7.73
C ASP A 17 -7.49 -2.54 -6.73
N TYR A 18 -6.43 -2.17 -6.00
CA TYR A 18 -5.77 -3.01 -5.01
C TYR A 18 -5.62 -2.28 -3.68
N LYS A 19 -6.00 -2.97 -2.61
CA LYS A 19 -5.88 -2.49 -1.23
C LYS A 19 -5.23 -3.59 -0.40
N ILE A 20 -4.27 -3.21 0.44
CA ILE A 20 -3.61 -4.12 1.39
C ILE A 20 -3.25 -3.34 2.65
N LYS A 21 -3.34 -3.99 3.80
CA LYS A 21 -2.88 -3.43 5.07
C LYS A 21 -1.53 -4.02 5.45
N CYS A 22 -0.58 -3.18 5.84
CA CYS A 22 0.76 -3.64 6.24
C CYS A 22 1.23 -2.88 7.48
N TYR A 23 2.12 -3.47 8.26
CA TYR A 23 2.89 -2.72 9.24
C TYR A 23 3.95 -1.88 8.53
N GLY A 24 4.22 -0.69 9.05
CA GLY A 24 5.26 0.18 8.53
C GLY A 24 5.51 1.40 9.39
N GLU A 25 6.17 2.37 8.78
CA GLU A 25 6.43 3.69 9.34
C GLU A 25 5.44 4.70 8.73
N ASP A 26 4.72 5.45 9.56
CA ASP A 26 3.77 6.47 9.12
C ASP A 26 4.46 7.81 8.80
N PHE A 27 3.67 8.83 8.42
CA PHE A 27 4.19 10.15 8.07
C PHE A 27 4.79 10.93 9.26
N LEU A 28 4.54 10.46 10.50
CA LEU A 28 5.13 10.99 11.73
C LEU A 28 6.38 10.20 12.16
N MET A 29 6.89 9.33 11.28
CA MET A 29 8.05 8.47 11.55
C MET A 29 7.80 7.46 12.69
N VAL A 30 6.54 7.15 12.98
CA VAL A 30 6.20 6.16 14.01
C VAL A 30 6.20 4.77 13.39
N ARG A 31 7.01 3.87 13.94
CA ARG A 31 7.14 2.49 13.48
C ARG A 31 6.00 1.59 13.94
N ASN A 32 5.84 0.46 13.25
CA ASN A 32 4.83 -0.57 13.50
C ASN A 32 3.39 -0.04 13.46
N GLN A 33 3.14 0.99 12.65
CA GLN A 33 1.80 1.49 12.39
C GLN A 33 1.12 0.66 11.29
N VAL A 34 -0.20 0.54 11.38
CA VAL A 34 -1.00 -0.10 10.33
C VAL A 34 -1.22 0.89 9.19
N LEU A 35 -0.53 0.64 8.07
CA LEU A 35 -0.65 1.40 6.84
C LEU A 35 -1.78 0.83 5.98
N GLN A 36 -2.66 1.70 5.49
CA GLN A 36 -3.70 1.34 4.52
C GLN A 36 -3.23 1.69 3.11
N CYS A 37 -2.62 0.72 2.43
CA CYS A 37 -2.02 0.93 1.13
C CYS A 37 -3.04 0.71 0.03
N SER A 38 -3.08 1.64 -0.92
CA SER A 38 -4.01 1.67 -2.03
C SER A 38 -3.25 2.00 -3.32
N SER A 39 -3.47 1.21 -4.37
CA SER A 39 -2.78 1.37 -5.65
C SER A 39 -3.63 0.84 -6.81
N LYS A 40 -3.30 1.30 -8.02
CA LYS A 40 -3.83 0.76 -9.28
C LYS A 40 -3.15 -0.55 -9.71
N VAL A 41 -2.03 -0.90 -9.07
CA VAL A 41 -1.26 -2.12 -9.33
C VAL A 41 -1.12 -2.96 -8.06
N PRO A 42 -0.94 -4.29 -8.17
CA PRO A 42 -0.73 -5.16 -7.02
C PRO A 42 0.41 -4.70 -6.11
N GLN A 43 0.13 -4.69 -4.80
CA GLN A 43 1.09 -4.35 -3.75
C GLN A 43 1.25 -5.51 -2.78
N SER A 44 2.40 -5.56 -2.13
CA SER A 44 2.77 -6.52 -1.11
C SER A 44 3.31 -5.80 0.11
N CYS A 45 3.14 -6.40 1.28
CA CYS A 45 3.85 -5.96 2.47
C CYS A 45 5.32 -6.38 2.36
N TYR A 46 6.24 -5.53 2.79
CA TYR A 46 7.65 -5.86 2.86
C TYR A 46 8.23 -5.70 4.27
N THR A 47 9.35 -6.37 4.50
CA THR A 47 10.28 -6.14 5.60
C THR A 47 11.70 -6.21 5.07
N ARG A 48 12.51 -5.20 5.34
CA ARG A 48 13.94 -5.17 4.97
C ARG A 48 14.79 -5.73 6.09
N SER A 49 16.03 -6.11 5.78
CA SER A 49 17.03 -6.53 6.77
C SER A 49 17.31 -5.49 7.87
N SER A 50 17.10 -4.20 7.58
CA SER A 50 17.21 -3.10 8.57
C SER A 50 16.05 -3.04 9.57
N GLY A 51 14.99 -3.84 9.38
CA GLY A 51 13.75 -3.76 10.15
C GLY A 51 12.73 -2.75 9.61
N GLU A 52 13.04 -2.06 8.50
CA GLU A 52 12.07 -1.21 7.79
C GLU A 52 10.93 -2.05 7.23
N LYS A 53 9.70 -1.58 7.41
CA LYS A 53 8.48 -2.26 6.96
C LYS A 53 7.60 -1.29 6.19
N GLY A 54 6.78 -1.81 5.29
CA GLY A 54 5.77 -1.02 4.61
C GLY A 54 5.14 -1.76 3.45
N CYS A 55 4.65 -0.99 2.48
CA CYS A 55 4.05 -1.50 1.24
C CYS A 55 4.94 -1.19 0.04
N ALA A 56 5.05 -2.14 -0.87
CA ALA A 56 5.73 -1.94 -2.13
C ALA A 56 4.94 -2.60 -3.26
N ARG A 57 5.19 -2.16 -4.50
CA ARG A 57 4.69 -2.89 -5.67
C ARG A 57 5.29 -4.29 -5.68
N GLN A 58 4.48 -5.27 -6.04
CA GLN A 58 4.88 -6.68 -6.01
C GLN A 58 6.13 -6.95 -6.88
N GLU A 59 6.33 -6.18 -7.96
CA GLU A 59 7.53 -6.23 -8.82
C GLU A 59 8.85 -5.97 -8.06
N PHE A 60 8.82 -5.18 -6.99
CA PHE A 60 10.01 -4.86 -6.20
C PHE A 60 10.35 -5.90 -5.14
N CYS A 61 9.48 -6.88 -4.90
CA CYS A 61 9.69 -7.93 -3.91
C CYS A 61 10.75 -8.97 -4.32
N GLN A 62 11.30 -8.88 -5.52
CA GLN A 62 12.42 -9.70 -5.99
C GLN A 62 13.79 -9.09 -5.62
N ARG A 63 13.81 -7.90 -5.00
CA ARG A 63 15.06 -7.22 -4.64
C ARG A 63 15.75 -7.93 -3.47
N PRO A 64 17.08 -8.14 -3.53
CA PRO A 64 17.83 -8.70 -2.42
C PRO A 64 17.62 -7.92 -1.10
N GLY A 65 17.49 -8.64 0.00
CA GLY A 65 17.31 -8.06 1.33
C GLY A 65 15.87 -7.66 1.69
N TRP A 66 14.91 -7.96 0.82
CA TRP A 66 13.48 -7.76 1.06
C TRP A 66 12.80 -9.10 1.32
N LYS A 67 11.98 -9.17 2.37
CA LYS A 67 11.01 -10.25 2.59
C LYS A 67 9.64 -9.68 2.32
N CYS A 68 8.87 -10.33 1.44
CA CYS A 68 7.54 -9.86 1.08
C CYS A 68 6.46 -10.92 1.31
N CYS A 69 5.23 -10.44 1.49
CA CYS A 69 4.03 -11.25 1.64
C CYS A 69 2.80 -10.48 1.13
N ASN A 70 1.72 -11.20 0.79
CA ASN A 70 0.61 -10.67 -0.03
C ASN A 70 -0.75 -10.65 0.68
N THR A 71 -0.77 -10.82 1.99
CA THR A 71 -2.00 -10.81 2.79
C THR A 71 -1.97 -9.67 3.81
N ASP A 72 -3.13 -9.26 4.30
CA ASP A 72 -3.21 -8.18 5.28
C ASP A 72 -2.37 -8.51 6.53
N LEU A 73 -1.58 -7.53 6.96
CA LEU A 73 -0.77 -7.50 8.17
C LEU A 73 0.27 -8.63 8.27
N CYS A 74 0.61 -9.26 7.15
CA CYS A 74 1.49 -10.44 7.11
C CYS A 74 2.95 -10.15 7.47
N ASN A 75 3.34 -8.89 7.55
CA ASN A 75 4.69 -8.44 7.92
C ASN A 75 4.80 -8.01 9.40
N ALA A 76 3.96 -8.60 10.27
CA ALA A 76 4.08 -8.48 11.72
C ALA A 76 5.47 -8.91 12.22
#